data_AF-C8NDS3-F1
#
_entry.id   AF-C8NDS3-F1
#
_cell.length_a   1.000
_cell.length_b   1.000
_cell.length_c   1.000
_cell.angle_alpha   90.00
_cell.angle_beta   90.00
_cell.angle_gamma   90.00
#
_symmetry.space_group_name_H-M   'P 1'
#
loop_
_entity.id
_entity.type
_entity.pdbx_description
1 polymer ?
#
loop_
_entity_poly.entity_id
_entity_poly.type
_entity_poly.pdbx_seq_one_letter_code
_entity_poly.pdbx_strand_id
1 'polypeptide(L)'
;MNIVRTKTGELIHATQIKEDEAYFCPECGEEVTKKISRNGVVFFAHIPKKHRQEETQAHQEGKHLLLESLKSHGFHAELEPYVSSIEQIPDIVVTEGKNAWCIEYQCSVISPEDIVERTKHLNEIGMSVQWILGENYESQHKLTDTFSFLMKYHPQLGNYLIFFVKGEMIFHTRIKIKPRSQQMTYQIVRVPLLSFSWKKWKKLVEDSVPVKAHLKPNREMKWTSRDTMLFKKLASPLTRAFLVKLYRCRQTIEELPDSFLTFPIYTETFKVPNLVWKGYAWILLEQMAFGGDVEMMGFIERVKEILRPFLRPVSNPESQMEACIWEFIDELLADKKIKISYPKSKMNRLQKDGNFGKIFMSVEG
;
A
#
# COMPACT_ATOMS: atom_id res chain seq x y z
N MET A 1 -28.03 -9.34 -18.63
CA MET A 1 -29.45 -9.19 -19.04
C MET A 1 -29.54 -9.26 -20.56
N ASN A 2 -30.63 -9.79 -21.11
CA ASN A 2 -30.80 -9.93 -22.57
C ASN A 2 -31.90 -9.03 -23.15
N ILE A 3 -32.64 -8.33 -22.29
CA ILE A 3 -33.66 -7.36 -22.67
C ILE A 3 -33.20 -6.00 -22.15
N VAL A 4 -33.26 -4.99 -23.01
CA VAL A 4 -32.87 -3.62 -22.71
C VAL A 4 -33.90 -2.64 -23.26
N ARG A 5 -33.93 -1.44 -22.71
CA ARG A 5 -34.77 -0.33 -23.14
C ARG A 5 -33.96 0.64 -24.00
N THR A 6 -34.49 1.04 -25.15
CA THR A 6 -33.90 2.08 -26.02
C THR A 6 -34.12 3.48 -25.44
N LYS A 7 -33.49 4.51 -26.04
CA LYS A 7 -33.79 5.93 -25.70
C LYS A 7 -35.26 6.30 -25.92
N THR A 8 -35.92 5.68 -26.89
CA THR A 8 -37.35 5.91 -27.21
C THR A 8 -38.29 5.16 -26.25
N GLY A 9 -37.75 4.33 -25.35
CA GLY A 9 -38.53 3.59 -24.35
C GLY A 9 -38.94 2.19 -24.80
N GLU A 10 -38.55 1.75 -26.00
CA GLU A 10 -38.87 0.41 -26.52
C GLU A 10 -38.03 -0.67 -25.86
N LEU A 11 -38.63 -1.82 -25.55
CA LEU A 11 -37.93 -2.99 -25.04
C LEU A 11 -37.49 -3.88 -26.19
N ILE A 12 -36.19 -4.10 -26.31
CA ILE A 12 -35.59 -4.90 -27.38
C ILE A 12 -34.70 -6.00 -26.81
N HIS A 13 -34.58 -7.10 -27.56
CA HIS A 13 -33.69 -8.20 -27.21
C HIS A 13 -32.25 -7.93 -27.70
N ALA A 14 -31.25 -8.50 -27.02
CA ALA A 14 -29.83 -8.31 -27.32
C ALA A 14 -29.39 -8.71 -28.74
N THR A 15 -30.25 -9.42 -29.48
CA THR A 15 -30.05 -9.81 -30.88
C THR A 15 -30.54 -8.77 -31.90
N GLN A 16 -31.26 -7.73 -31.46
CA GLN A 16 -31.92 -6.73 -32.31
C GLN A 16 -31.23 -5.35 -32.27
N ILE A 17 -30.05 -5.30 -31.67
CA ILE A 17 -29.36 -4.05 -31.34
C ILE A 17 -28.57 -3.51 -32.53
N LYS A 18 -28.41 -2.19 -32.56
CA LYS A 18 -27.58 -1.46 -33.52
C LYS A 18 -26.25 -1.12 -32.85
N GLU A 19 -25.18 -1.07 -33.65
CA GLU A 19 -23.90 -0.52 -33.20
C GLU A 19 -24.08 0.98 -32.89
N ASP A 20 -23.40 1.49 -31.86
CA ASP A 20 -23.38 2.91 -31.44
C ASP A 20 -24.65 3.50 -30.80
N GLU A 21 -25.59 2.68 -30.34
CA GLU A 21 -26.78 3.13 -29.60
C GLU A 21 -26.66 2.85 -28.08
N ALA A 22 -27.14 3.80 -27.26
CA ALA A 22 -27.17 3.64 -25.80
C ALA A 22 -28.43 2.88 -25.36
N TYR A 23 -28.24 1.93 -24.45
CA TYR A 23 -29.28 1.06 -23.94
C TYR A 23 -29.40 1.17 -22.42
N PHE A 24 -30.62 0.93 -21.90
CA PHE A 24 -30.93 1.09 -20.48
C PHE A 24 -31.55 -0.17 -19.89
N CYS A 25 -31.26 -0.44 -18.63
CA CYS A 25 -31.92 -1.50 -17.88
C CYS A 25 -33.41 -1.19 -17.73
N PRO A 26 -34.33 -2.11 -18.08
CA PRO A 26 -35.76 -1.87 -17.95
C PRO A 26 -36.21 -1.79 -16.48
N GLU A 27 -35.49 -2.45 -15.57
CA GLU A 27 -35.84 -2.54 -14.15
C GLU A 27 -35.41 -1.30 -13.36
N CYS A 28 -34.17 -0.85 -13.50
CA CYS A 28 -33.64 0.28 -12.73
C CYS A 28 -33.49 1.57 -13.54
N GLY A 29 -33.58 1.50 -14.88
CA GLY A 29 -33.40 2.64 -15.78
C GLY A 29 -31.97 3.12 -15.98
N GLU A 30 -30.98 2.47 -15.37
CA GLU A 30 -29.57 2.81 -15.55
C GLU A 30 -29.05 2.36 -16.92
N GLU A 31 -28.07 3.08 -17.45
CA GLU A 31 -27.43 2.73 -18.73
C GLU A 31 -26.61 1.44 -18.59
N VAL A 32 -26.67 0.62 -19.64
CA VAL A 32 -26.02 -0.70 -19.69
C VAL A 32 -25.11 -0.79 -20.91
N THR A 33 -24.06 -1.59 -20.80
CA THR A 33 -23.09 -1.79 -21.87
C THR A 33 -23.25 -3.17 -22.52
N LYS A 34 -23.11 -3.22 -23.85
CA LYS A 34 -23.12 -4.47 -24.64
C LYS A 34 -21.86 -5.27 -24.32
N LYS A 35 -22.03 -6.55 -24.02
CA LYS A 35 -20.96 -7.53 -23.81
C LYS A 35 -21.20 -8.75 -24.69
N ILE A 36 -20.11 -9.34 -25.16
CA ILE A 36 -20.12 -10.56 -25.97
C ILE A 36 -19.39 -11.63 -25.17
N SER A 37 -20.08 -12.73 -24.89
CA SER A 37 -19.47 -13.88 -24.22
C SER A 37 -18.46 -14.58 -25.13
N ARG A 38 -17.59 -15.42 -24.56
CA ARG A 38 -16.64 -16.25 -25.33
C ARG A 38 -17.31 -17.16 -26.37
N ASN A 39 -18.60 -17.48 -26.19
CA ASN A 39 -19.39 -18.31 -27.10
C ASN A 39 -20.20 -17.45 -28.11
N GLY A 40 -19.92 -16.16 -28.24
CA GLY A 40 -20.59 -15.26 -29.18
C GLY A 40 -21.98 -14.77 -28.74
N VAL A 41 -22.48 -15.18 -27.58
CA VAL A 41 -23.76 -14.71 -27.04
C VAL A 41 -23.63 -13.26 -26.58
N VAL A 42 -24.48 -12.39 -27.11
CA VAL A 42 -24.57 -10.98 -26.75
C VAL A 42 -25.48 -10.81 -25.53
N PHE A 43 -25.02 -10.05 -24.54
CA PHE A 43 -25.78 -9.69 -23.34
C PHE A 43 -25.40 -8.28 -22.86
N PHE A 44 -26.13 -7.76 -21.89
CA PHE A 44 -25.90 -6.46 -21.28
C PHE A 44 -25.56 -6.56 -19.80
N ALA A 45 -24.69 -5.68 -19.34
CA ALA A 45 -24.31 -5.53 -17.94
C ALA A 45 -24.48 -4.08 -17.49
N HIS A 46 -24.85 -3.89 -16.22
CA HIS A 46 -24.82 -2.56 -15.60
C HIS A 46 -23.42 -1.99 -15.66
N ILE A 47 -23.33 -0.69 -15.96
CA ILE A 47 -22.08 0.05 -15.86
C ILE A 47 -21.94 0.46 -14.39
N PRO A 48 -20.92 -0.03 -13.65
CA PRO A 48 -20.77 0.34 -12.25
C PRO A 48 -20.62 1.86 -12.11
N LYS A 49 -21.45 2.48 -11.26
CA LYS A 49 -21.50 3.95 -11.04
C LYS A 49 -20.13 4.60 -10.75
N LYS A 50 -19.17 3.85 -10.18
CA LYS A 50 -17.80 4.35 -9.89
C LYS A 50 -16.96 4.66 -11.15
N HIS A 51 -17.30 4.15 -12.33
CA HIS A 51 -16.53 4.39 -13.57
C HIS A 51 -16.93 5.66 -14.34
N ARG A 52 -17.84 6.50 -13.79
CA ARG A 52 -18.32 7.75 -14.42
C ARG A 52 -17.68 9.03 -13.87
N GLN A 53 -16.41 9.00 -13.48
CA GLN A 53 -15.64 10.25 -13.58
C GLN A 53 -15.10 10.27 -15.00
N GLU A 54 -15.46 11.28 -15.79
CA GLU A 54 -14.93 11.46 -17.14
C GLU A 54 -13.40 11.42 -17.06
N GLU A 55 -12.83 10.30 -17.52
CA GLU A 55 -11.38 10.16 -17.60
C GLU A 55 -10.84 11.25 -18.51
N THR A 56 -9.70 11.82 -18.14
CA THR A 56 -9.09 12.86 -18.98
C THR A 56 -8.61 12.24 -20.29
N GLN A 57 -8.61 13.02 -21.36
CA GLN A 57 -8.03 12.60 -22.64
C GLN A 57 -6.60 12.08 -22.47
N ALA A 58 -5.79 12.71 -21.61
CA ALA A 58 -4.43 12.28 -21.31
C ALA A 58 -4.37 10.88 -20.65
N HIS A 59 -5.36 10.52 -19.84
CA HIS A 59 -5.45 9.19 -19.24
C HIS A 59 -5.76 8.13 -20.30
N GLN A 60 -6.77 8.38 -21.15
CA GLN A 60 -7.14 7.48 -22.26
C GLN A 60 -5.98 7.29 -23.26
N GLU A 61 -5.36 8.38 -23.71
CA GLU A 61 -4.21 8.35 -24.61
C GLU A 61 -3.04 7.56 -23.99
N GLY A 62 -2.78 7.75 -22.70
CA GLY A 62 -1.73 7.01 -22.01
C GLY A 62 -2.00 5.50 -21.96
N LYS A 63 -3.25 5.09 -21.70
CA LYS A 63 -3.64 3.67 -21.75
C LYS A 63 -3.44 3.08 -23.15
N HIS A 64 -3.86 3.79 -24.19
CA HIS A 64 -3.65 3.36 -25.56
C HIS A 64 -2.17 3.20 -25.92
N LEU A 65 -1.31 4.14 -25.51
CA LEU A 65 0.13 4.03 -25.74
C LEU A 65 0.74 2.80 -25.08
N LEU A 66 0.37 2.52 -23.82
CA LEU A 66 0.82 1.34 -23.09
C LEU A 66 0.33 0.05 -23.77
N LEU A 67 -0.94 -0.01 -24.17
CA LEU A 67 -1.53 -1.15 -24.88
C LEU A 67 -0.79 -1.45 -26.20
N GLU A 68 -0.59 -0.44 -27.05
CA GLU A 68 0.07 -0.62 -28.34
C GLU A 68 1.56 -0.98 -28.17
N SER A 69 2.21 -0.43 -27.14
CA SER A 69 3.56 -0.85 -26.78
C SER A 69 3.62 -2.33 -26.35
N LEU A 70 2.66 -2.82 -25.56
CA LEU A 70 2.57 -4.24 -25.19
C LEU A 70 2.38 -5.13 -26.43
N LYS A 71 1.41 -4.80 -27.28
CA LYS A 71 1.10 -5.55 -28.50
C LYS A 71 2.28 -5.61 -29.46
N SER A 72 2.97 -4.49 -29.69
CA SER A 72 4.17 -4.45 -30.54
C SER A 72 5.32 -5.32 -30.02
N HIS A 73 5.35 -5.62 -28.71
CA HIS A 73 6.30 -6.54 -28.09
C HIS A 73 5.82 -8.01 -28.05
N GLY A 74 4.70 -8.32 -28.70
CA GLY A 74 4.14 -9.66 -28.84
C GLY A 74 3.29 -10.14 -27.66
N PHE A 75 2.88 -9.25 -26.76
CA PHE A 75 1.94 -9.59 -25.70
C PHE A 75 0.51 -9.59 -26.22
N HIS A 76 -0.31 -10.54 -25.76
CA HIS A 76 -1.75 -10.49 -25.96
C HIS A 76 -2.36 -9.60 -24.88
N ALA A 77 -2.74 -8.37 -25.25
CA ALA A 77 -3.25 -7.37 -24.32
C ALA A 77 -4.61 -6.81 -24.77
N GLU A 78 -5.53 -6.68 -23.82
CA GLU A 78 -6.87 -6.13 -23.99
C GLU A 78 -7.02 -4.86 -23.16
N LEU A 79 -7.65 -3.84 -23.74
CA LEU A 79 -7.94 -2.57 -23.08
C LEU A 79 -9.33 -2.66 -22.43
N GLU A 80 -9.41 -2.31 -21.14
CA GLU A 80 -10.66 -2.23 -20.37
C GLU A 80 -11.58 -3.46 -20.47
N PRO A 81 -11.06 -4.71 -20.38
CA PRO A 81 -11.92 -5.88 -20.38
C PRO A 81 -12.73 -5.92 -19.09
N TYR A 82 -14.01 -6.27 -19.20
CA TYR A 82 -14.87 -6.43 -18.04
C TYR A 82 -14.62 -7.80 -17.40
N VAL A 83 -14.18 -7.80 -16.15
CA VAL A 83 -13.89 -9.01 -15.38
C VAL A 83 -15.10 -9.33 -14.50
N SER A 84 -16.04 -10.10 -15.05
CA SER A 84 -17.36 -10.34 -14.46
C SER A 84 -17.33 -10.97 -13.07
N SER A 85 -16.32 -11.78 -12.75
CA SER A 85 -16.20 -12.45 -11.45
C SER A 85 -15.97 -11.50 -10.27
N ILE A 86 -15.47 -10.30 -10.54
CA ILE A 86 -15.18 -9.26 -9.53
C ILE A 86 -15.84 -7.92 -9.87
N GLU A 87 -16.66 -7.89 -10.93
CA GLU A 87 -17.36 -6.70 -11.43
C GLU A 87 -16.46 -5.47 -11.64
N GLN A 88 -15.20 -5.68 -12.03
CA GLN A 88 -14.21 -4.62 -12.27
C GLN A 88 -13.83 -4.50 -13.74
N ILE A 89 -13.35 -3.31 -14.10
CA ILE A 89 -12.73 -3.00 -15.38
C ILE A 89 -11.30 -2.54 -15.07
N PRO A 90 -10.30 -3.43 -15.21
CA PRO A 90 -8.89 -3.06 -15.18
C PRO A 90 -8.51 -2.33 -16.46
N ASP A 91 -7.54 -1.42 -16.40
CA ASP A 91 -7.18 -0.62 -17.58
C ASP A 91 -6.64 -1.48 -18.72
N ILE A 92 -5.69 -2.39 -18.43
CA ILE A 92 -5.15 -3.31 -19.44
C ILE A 92 -4.98 -4.69 -18.81
N VAL A 93 -5.45 -5.74 -19.48
CA VAL A 93 -5.17 -7.13 -19.11
C VAL A 93 -4.26 -7.76 -20.14
N VAL A 94 -3.19 -8.39 -19.66
CA VAL A 94 -2.21 -9.10 -20.48
C VAL A 94 -2.32 -10.59 -20.20
N THR A 95 -2.54 -11.38 -21.25
CA THR A 95 -2.71 -12.84 -21.16
C THR A 95 -1.50 -13.56 -21.73
N GLU A 96 -1.00 -14.54 -20.99
CA GLU A 96 0.14 -15.39 -21.36
C GLU A 96 -0.20 -16.86 -21.08
N GLY A 97 -0.69 -17.56 -22.11
CA GLY A 97 -1.15 -18.94 -21.97
C GLY A 97 -2.34 -19.04 -21.01
N LYS A 98 -2.12 -19.65 -19.84
CA LYS A 98 -3.15 -19.80 -18.79
C LYS A 98 -3.11 -18.69 -17.73
N ASN A 99 -2.07 -17.85 -17.74
CA ASN A 99 -1.88 -16.81 -16.75
C ASN A 99 -2.33 -15.46 -17.31
N ALA A 100 -2.76 -14.55 -16.44
CA ALA A 100 -3.08 -13.18 -16.79
C ALA A 100 -2.57 -12.23 -15.70
N TRP A 101 -2.25 -11.00 -16.10
CA TRP A 101 -1.88 -9.91 -15.18
C TRP A 101 -2.43 -8.59 -15.71
N CYS A 102 -2.59 -7.62 -14.82
CA CYS A 102 -3.24 -6.35 -15.14
C CYS A 102 -2.27 -5.18 -14.98
N ILE A 103 -2.44 -4.16 -15.81
CA ILE A 103 -1.91 -2.82 -15.58
C ILE A 103 -3.07 -1.92 -15.18
N GLU A 104 -2.85 -1.11 -14.15
CA GLU A 104 -3.70 0.00 -13.75
C GLU A 104 -2.88 1.28 -13.95
N TYR A 105 -3.32 2.18 -14.83
CA TYR A 105 -2.68 3.45 -15.10
C TYR A 105 -3.44 4.57 -14.41
N GLN A 106 -2.88 5.15 -13.34
CA GLN A 106 -3.61 6.12 -12.52
C GLN A 106 -3.09 7.55 -12.72
N CYS A 107 -3.88 8.40 -13.36
CA CYS A 107 -3.55 9.82 -13.60
C CYS A 107 -4.15 10.80 -12.59
N SER A 108 -5.31 10.49 -12.00
CA SER A 108 -6.01 11.34 -11.04
C SER A 108 -5.86 10.82 -9.61
N VAL A 109 -6.14 11.65 -8.61
CA VAL A 109 -6.12 11.23 -7.21
C VAL A 109 -7.21 10.17 -7.00
N ILE A 110 -6.80 8.98 -6.52
CA ILE A 110 -7.68 7.90 -6.08
C ILE A 110 -7.43 7.65 -4.59
N SER A 111 -8.46 7.24 -3.86
CA SER A 111 -8.28 6.91 -2.44
C SER A 111 -7.36 5.70 -2.28
N PRO A 112 -6.50 5.66 -1.25
CA PRO A 112 -5.71 4.48 -0.93
C PRO A 112 -6.56 3.23 -0.73
N GLU A 113 -7.76 3.39 -0.15
CA GLU A 113 -8.72 2.31 0.08
C GLU A 113 -9.18 1.67 -1.24
N ASP A 114 -9.52 2.49 -2.25
CA ASP A 114 -9.93 2.00 -3.57
C ASP A 114 -8.78 1.27 -4.28
N ILE A 115 -7.53 1.76 -4.18
CA ILE A 115 -6.35 1.08 -4.75
C ILE A 115 -6.20 -0.32 -4.12
N VAL A 116 -6.30 -0.39 -2.79
CA VAL A 116 -6.15 -1.65 -2.05
C VAL A 116 -7.25 -2.64 -2.44
N GLU A 117 -8.51 -2.19 -2.48
CA GLU A 117 -9.66 -3.02 -2.85
C GLU A 117 -9.55 -3.54 -4.28
N ARG A 118 -9.24 -2.67 -5.26
CA ARG A 118 -9.01 -3.06 -6.66
C ARG A 118 -7.89 -4.09 -6.77
N THR A 119 -6.76 -3.82 -6.12
CA THR A 119 -5.61 -4.73 -6.13
C THR A 119 -5.96 -6.08 -5.50
N LYS A 120 -6.73 -6.09 -4.41
CA LYS A 120 -7.13 -7.31 -3.71
C LYS A 120 -8.02 -8.20 -4.59
N HIS A 121 -9.10 -7.67 -5.14
CA HIS A 121 -10.05 -8.47 -5.93
C HIS A 121 -9.39 -9.09 -7.17
N LEU A 122 -8.49 -8.36 -7.84
CA LEU A 122 -7.73 -8.90 -8.97
C LEU A 122 -6.75 -10.01 -8.55
N ASN A 123 -6.04 -9.82 -7.44
CA ASN A 123 -5.15 -10.86 -6.93
C ASN A 123 -5.91 -12.12 -6.49
N GLU A 124 -7.12 -12.00 -5.93
CA GLU A 124 -7.97 -13.13 -5.50
C GLU A 124 -8.36 -14.06 -6.66
N ILE A 125 -8.47 -13.53 -7.88
CA ILE A 125 -8.73 -14.32 -9.09
C ILE A 125 -7.43 -14.71 -9.83
N GLY A 126 -6.27 -14.54 -9.20
CA GLY A 126 -4.96 -14.92 -9.75
C GLY A 126 -4.37 -13.92 -10.76
N MET A 127 -4.92 -12.70 -10.86
CA MET A 127 -4.39 -11.65 -11.73
C MET A 127 -3.55 -10.66 -10.93
N SER A 128 -2.22 -10.76 -11.07
CA SER A 128 -1.32 -9.79 -10.43
C SER A 128 -1.51 -8.39 -11.03
N VAL A 129 -1.44 -7.35 -10.19
CA VAL A 129 -1.72 -5.96 -10.61
C VAL A 129 -0.47 -5.10 -10.60
N GLN A 130 -0.29 -4.34 -11.67
CA GLN A 130 0.85 -3.46 -11.90
C GLN A 130 0.38 -2.02 -12.06
N TRP A 131 0.51 -1.26 -10.99
CA TRP A 131 0.16 0.15 -10.99
C TRP A 131 1.27 0.98 -11.64
N ILE A 132 0.88 1.82 -12.58
CA ILE A 132 1.73 2.83 -13.23
C ILE A 132 1.08 4.19 -12.95
N LEU A 133 1.86 5.14 -12.45
CA LEU A 133 1.33 6.42 -12.02
C LEU A 133 1.55 7.54 -13.06
N GLY A 134 0.59 8.45 -13.19
CA GLY A 134 0.66 9.58 -14.13
C GLY A 134 1.40 10.82 -13.59
N GLU A 135 1.39 11.91 -14.39
CA GLU A 135 2.12 13.17 -14.13
C GLU A 135 1.74 13.84 -12.79
N ASN A 136 0.46 13.76 -12.40
CA ASN A 136 -0.01 14.32 -11.12
C ASN A 136 0.59 13.62 -9.89
N TYR A 137 1.05 12.37 -10.03
CA TYR A 137 1.76 11.66 -8.98
C TYR A 137 3.26 11.88 -9.07
N GLU A 138 3.84 11.92 -10.27
CA GLU A 138 5.28 12.09 -10.45
C GLU A 138 5.79 13.40 -9.82
N SER A 139 4.98 14.46 -9.89
CA SER A 139 5.24 15.76 -9.26
C SER A 139 5.13 15.76 -7.72
N GLN A 140 4.67 14.66 -7.10
CA GLN A 140 4.56 14.57 -5.64
C GLN A 140 5.87 14.09 -5.01
N HIS A 141 6.37 14.85 -4.05
CA HIS A 141 7.61 14.52 -3.35
C HIS A 141 7.41 14.03 -1.92
N LYS A 142 6.16 13.93 -1.44
CA LYS A 142 5.83 13.44 -0.11
C LYS A 142 5.41 11.98 -0.17
N LEU A 143 5.77 11.22 0.87
CA LEU A 143 5.23 9.89 1.09
C LEU A 143 3.74 9.98 1.42
N THR A 144 2.93 9.39 0.55
CA THR A 144 1.48 9.23 0.72
C THR A 144 1.15 7.76 1.00
N ASP A 145 -0.08 7.49 1.44
CA ASP A 145 -0.56 6.12 1.64
C ASP A 145 -0.59 5.34 0.32
N THR A 146 -0.96 6.01 -0.79
CA THR A 146 -0.84 5.46 -2.15
C THR A 146 0.59 5.07 -2.48
N PHE A 147 1.57 5.95 -2.25
CA PHE A 147 2.98 5.63 -2.52
C PHE A 147 3.48 4.50 -1.63
N SER A 148 3.12 4.51 -0.35
CA SER A 148 3.45 3.42 0.58
C SER A 148 2.97 2.07 0.06
N PHE A 149 1.72 1.98 -0.40
CA PHE A 149 1.13 0.74 -0.89
C PHE A 149 1.75 0.25 -2.20
N LEU A 150 2.01 1.18 -3.13
CA LEU A 150 2.50 0.88 -4.48
C LEU A 150 4.02 0.70 -4.58
N MET A 151 4.76 1.14 -3.55
CA MET A 151 6.21 1.03 -3.53
C MET A 151 6.64 -0.42 -3.43
N LYS A 152 7.60 -0.79 -4.28
CA LYS A 152 8.21 -2.12 -4.31
C LYS A 152 9.70 -2.01 -4.03
N TYR A 153 10.32 -3.12 -3.65
CA TYR A 153 11.76 -3.22 -3.48
C TYR A 153 12.35 -4.23 -4.45
N HIS A 154 13.42 -3.83 -5.14
CA HIS A 154 14.26 -4.72 -5.93
C HIS A 154 15.74 -4.52 -5.53
N PRO A 155 16.58 -5.57 -5.41
CA PRO A 155 17.98 -5.41 -4.98
C PRO A 155 18.79 -4.41 -5.81
N GLN A 156 18.52 -4.32 -7.12
CA GLN A 156 19.23 -3.39 -8.02
C GLN A 156 18.68 -1.96 -7.97
N LEU A 157 17.39 -1.78 -7.63
CA LEU A 157 16.72 -0.48 -7.64
C LEU A 157 16.56 0.14 -6.25
N GLY A 158 16.68 -0.65 -5.18
CA GLY A 158 16.18 -0.27 -3.86
C GLY A 158 14.64 -0.19 -3.85
N ASN A 159 14.08 0.62 -2.94
CA ASN A 159 12.66 0.98 -2.99
C ASN A 159 12.39 1.83 -4.24
N TYR A 160 11.34 1.52 -4.99
CA TYR A 160 11.02 2.21 -6.24
C TYR A 160 9.52 2.36 -6.49
N LEU A 161 9.18 3.35 -7.30
CA LEU A 161 7.86 3.62 -7.88
C LEU A 161 8.00 3.79 -9.40
N ILE A 162 6.93 3.46 -10.12
CA ILE A 162 6.89 3.51 -11.60
C ILE A 162 5.84 4.54 -12.02
N PHE A 163 6.23 5.38 -12.97
CA PHE A 163 5.37 6.39 -13.58
C PHE A 163 5.42 6.27 -15.10
N PHE A 164 4.37 6.76 -15.76
CA PHE A 164 4.32 6.93 -17.20
C PHE A 164 3.81 8.33 -17.54
N VAL A 165 4.68 9.11 -18.17
CA VAL A 165 4.44 10.53 -18.47
C VAL A 165 4.96 10.82 -19.87
N LYS A 166 4.11 11.36 -20.74
CA LYS A 166 4.49 11.87 -22.09
C LYS A 166 5.31 10.87 -22.92
N GLY A 167 4.94 9.59 -22.89
CA GLY A 167 5.62 8.54 -23.67
C GLY A 167 6.90 7.99 -23.02
N GLU A 168 7.23 8.39 -21.80
CA GLU A 168 8.38 7.88 -21.05
C GLU A 168 7.95 7.07 -19.82
N MET A 169 8.55 5.89 -19.65
CA MET A 169 8.52 5.15 -18.40
C MET A 169 9.56 5.76 -17.45
N ILE A 170 9.12 6.25 -16.30
CA ILE A 170 9.96 6.92 -15.31
C ILE A 170 9.99 6.07 -14.04
N PHE A 171 11.18 5.80 -13.54
CA PHE A 171 11.40 5.06 -12.30
C PHE A 171 12.01 6.00 -11.28
N HIS A 172 11.30 6.25 -10.19
CA HIS A 172 11.92 6.81 -8.99
C HIS A 172 12.50 5.63 -8.21
N THR A 173 13.82 5.58 -8.08
CA THR A 173 14.56 4.45 -7.49
C THR A 173 15.33 4.89 -6.24
N ARG A 174 15.74 3.94 -5.42
CA ARG A 174 16.43 4.15 -4.14
C ARG A 174 15.70 5.17 -3.26
N ILE A 175 14.36 5.08 -3.26
CA ILE A 175 13.50 5.98 -2.50
C ILE A 175 13.87 5.89 -1.02
N LYS A 176 14.09 7.05 -0.40
CA LYS A 176 14.32 7.22 1.03
C LYS A 176 13.47 8.35 1.57
N ILE A 177 12.96 8.18 2.78
CA ILE A 177 12.23 9.21 3.51
C ILE A 177 13.22 10.11 4.27
N LYS A 178 13.06 11.43 4.16
CA LYS A 178 13.87 12.38 4.91
C LYS A 178 13.59 12.19 6.41
N PRO A 179 14.60 12.13 7.28
CA PRO A 179 14.39 11.83 8.69
C PRO A 179 13.36 12.71 9.43
N ARG A 180 13.34 14.03 9.14
CA ARG A 180 12.50 15.03 9.85
C ARG A 180 11.13 15.29 9.22
N SER A 181 10.81 14.69 8.08
CA SER A 181 9.57 14.96 7.36
C SER A 181 9.13 13.78 6.52
N GLN A 182 7.95 13.86 5.90
CA GLN A 182 7.51 12.83 4.96
C GLN A 182 8.05 13.08 3.53
N GLN A 183 9.00 14.00 3.34
CA GLN A 183 9.58 14.26 2.03
C GLN A 183 10.47 13.09 1.61
N MET A 184 10.37 12.69 0.35
CA MET A 184 11.16 11.62 -0.25
C MET A 184 12.39 12.16 -0.97
N THR A 185 13.38 11.31 -1.11
CA THR A 185 14.55 11.51 -1.98
C THR A 185 14.74 10.26 -2.81
N TYR A 186 15.14 10.41 -4.07
CA TYR A 186 15.21 9.31 -5.02
C TYR A 186 16.14 9.64 -6.19
N GLN A 187 16.52 8.61 -6.94
CA GLN A 187 17.18 8.71 -8.24
C GLN A 187 16.15 8.51 -9.35
N ILE A 188 16.28 9.21 -10.47
CA ILE A 188 15.35 9.10 -11.61
C ILE A 188 16.03 8.33 -12.73
N VAL A 189 15.34 7.32 -13.26
CA VAL A 189 15.68 6.65 -14.52
C VAL A 189 14.52 6.85 -15.48
N ARG A 190 14.78 7.33 -16.69
CA ARG A 190 13.78 7.51 -17.76
C ARG A 190 14.09 6.57 -18.92
N VAL A 191 13.06 5.92 -19.44
CA VAL A 191 13.15 5.04 -20.59
C VAL A 191 12.01 5.39 -21.55
N PRO A 192 12.30 5.82 -22.79
CA PRO A 192 11.27 6.02 -23.80
C PRO A 192 10.47 4.74 -24.03
N LEU A 193 9.15 4.83 -24.16
CA LEU A 193 8.28 3.66 -24.34
C LEU A 193 8.65 2.83 -25.59
N LEU A 194 9.16 3.49 -26.63
CA LEU A 194 9.63 2.85 -27.86
C LEU A 194 10.81 1.89 -27.64
N SER A 195 11.68 2.15 -26.66
CA SER A 195 12.82 1.30 -26.32
C SER A 195 12.57 0.46 -25.06
N PHE A 196 11.34 0.51 -24.54
CA PHE A 196 10.98 -0.13 -23.29
C PHE A 196 10.75 -1.63 -23.45
N SER A 197 11.50 -2.45 -22.73
CA SER A 197 11.35 -3.91 -22.80
C SER A 197 10.38 -4.44 -21.75
N TRP A 198 9.14 -4.71 -22.15
CA TRP A 198 8.11 -5.32 -21.29
C TRP A 198 8.52 -6.66 -20.68
N LYS A 199 9.28 -7.49 -21.41
CA LYS A 199 9.83 -8.75 -20.86
C LYS A 199 10.80 -8.51 -19.71
N LYS A 200 11.68 -7.50 -19.81
CA LYS A 200 12.60 -7.13 -18.73
C LYS A 200 11.86 -6.49 -17.56
N TRP A 201 10.87 -5.63 -17.83
CA TRP A 201 9.97 -5.09 -16.79
C TRP A 201 9.34 -6.23 -16.01
N LYS A 202 8.80 -7.24 -16.71
CA LYS A 202 8.03 -8.32 -16.10
C LYS A 202 8.85 -9.11 -15.12
N LYS A 203 10.00 -9.55 -15.58
CA LYS A 203 10.97 -10.22 -14.74
C LYS A 203 11.35 -9.36 -13.52
N LEU A 204 11.66 -8.08 -13.71
CA LEU A 204 12.04 -7.19 -12.62
C LEU A 204 10.97 -7.10 -11.53
N VAL A 205 9.70 -7.03 -11.93
CA VAL A 205 8.61 -6.89 -10.97
C VAL A 205 8.21 -8.21 -10.34
N GLU A 206 8.34 -9.33 -11.05
CA GLU A 206 8.22 -10.68 -10.47
C GLU A 206 9.33 -10.95 -9.43
N ASP A 207 10.55 -10.46 -9.68
CA ASP A 207 11.70 -10.55 -8.76
C ASP A 207 11.63 -9.52 -7.61
N SER A 208 10.64 -8.63 -7.62
CA SER A 208 10.48 -7.58 -6.60
C SER A 208 9.60 -8.03 -5.44
N VAL A 209 9.88 -7.48 -4.27
CA VAL A 209 9.11 -7.73 -3.04
C VAL A 209 8.39 -6.46 -2.60
N PRO A 210 7.41 -6.55 -1.69
CA PRO A 210 6.89 -5.41 -0.94
C PRO A 210 7.97 -4.43 -0.46
N VAL A 211 7.59 -3.16 -0.29
CA VAL A 211 8.46 -2.11 0.26
C VAL A 211 9.24 -2.59 1.48
N LYS A 212 10.54 -2.30 1.50
CA LYS A 212 11.37 -2.52 2.69
C LYS A 212 11.39 -1.24 3.51
N ALA A 213 10.80 -1.31 4.70
CA ALA A 213 10.78 -0.18 5.63
C ALA A 213 12.21 0.16 6.07
N HIS A 214 12.58 1.43 5.94
CA HIS A 214 13.87 1.92 6.43
C HIS A 214 13.73 2.31 7.89
N LEU A 215 13.91 1.33 8.75
CA LEU A 215 13.68 1.51 10.18
C LEU A 215 14.80 2.26 10.90
N LYS A 216 16.05 2.14 10.40
CA LYS A 216 17.23 2.81 10.97
C LYS A 216 17.82 3.85 10.02
N PRO A 217 18.25 5.02 10.52
CA PRO A 217 18.91 6.03 9.72
C PRO A 217 20.37 5.62 9.47
N ASN A 218 20.92 6.01 8.31
CA ASN A 218 22.34 5.75 7.99
C ASN A 218 23.33 6.52 8.90
N ARG A 219 22.85 7.51 9.66
CA ARG A 219 23.63 8.29 10.64
C ARG A 219 22.75 8.57 11.85
N GLU A 220 23.31 8.42 13.04
CA GLU A 220 22.65 8.75 14.28
C GLU A 220 22.31 10.25 14.29
N MET A 221 21.04 10.55 14.49
CA MET A 221 20.55 11.90 14.62
C MET A 221 19.77 11.97 15.92
N LYS A 222 20.10 12.94 16.77
CA LYS A 222 19.46 13.10 18.07
C LYS A 222 18.24 13.99 17.94
N TRP A 223 17.16 13.60 18.62
CA TRP A 223 15.98 14.44 18.80
C TRP A 223 16.32 15.68 19.63
N THR A 224 15.79 16.82 19.23
CA THR A 224 16.09 18.12 19.86
C THR A 224 14.86 18.71 20.54
N SER A 225 15.03 19.70 21.41
CA SER A 225 13.91 20.44 22.00
C SER A 225 13.01 21.10 20.94
N ARG A 226 13.59 21.49 19.80
CA ARG A 226 12.83 21.98 18.64
C ARG A 226 11.95 20.89 18.03
N ASP A 227 12.46 19.66 17.92
CA ASP A 227 11.68 18.53 17.42
C ASP A 227 10.51 18.22 18.37
N THR A 228 10.71 18.26 19.69
CA THR A 228 9.62 18.14 20.69
C THR A 228 8.55 19.21 20.51
N MET A 229 8.98 20.47 20.36
CA MET A 229 8.06 21.59 20.15
C MET A 229 7.25 21.40 18.86
N LEU A 230 7.91 21.04 17.76
CA LEU A 230 7.25 20.80 16.47
C LEU A 230 6.31 19.60 16.53
N PHE A 231 6.69 18.51 17.20
CA PHE A 231 5.85 17.33 17.41
C PHE A 231 4.55 17.67 18.15
N LYS A 232 4.63 18.48 19.21
CA LYS A 232 3.46 18.96 19.97
C LYS A 232 2.60 19.93 19.14
N LYS A 233 3.22 20.87 18.41
CA LYS A 233 2.54 21.92 17.64
C LYS A 233 1.84 21.40 16.39
N LEU A 234 2.49 20.49 15.66
CA LEU A 234 2.00 19.91 14.39
C LEU A 234 1.26 18.58 14.59
N ALA A 235 0.79 18.31 15.82
CA ALA A 235 0.14 17.06 16.15
C ALA A 235 -1.15 16.83 15.34
N SER A 236 -1.15 15.75 14.57
CA SER A 236 -2.35 15.17 13.97
C SER A 236 -3.36 14.73 15.05
N PRO A 237 -4.63 14.41 14.71
CA PRO A 237 -5.57 13.85 15.68
C PRO A 237 -5.03 12.61 16.42
N LEU A 238 -4.34 11.71 15.70
CA LEU A 238 -3.72 10.51 16.29
C LEU A 238 -2.53 10.85 17.20
N THR A 239 -1.68 11.79 16.78
CA THR A 239 -0.57 12.28 17.62
C THR A 239 -1.09 12.98 18.88
N ARG A 240 -2.19 13.74 18.78
CA ARG A 240 -2.82 14.40 19.92
C ARG A 240 -3.45 13.40 20.88
N ALA A 241 -4.08 12.34 20.38
CA ALA A 241 -4.58 11.24 21.21
C ALA A 241 -3.44 10.57 22.01
N PHE A 242 -2.27 10.40 21.39
CA PHE A 242 -1.08 9.92 22.09
C PHE A 242 -0.60 10.85 23.20
N LEU A 243 -0.53 12.17 22.94
CA LEU A 243 -0.18 13.15 23.96
C LEU A 243 -1.15 13.13 25.16
N VAL A 244 -2.45 12.94 24.89
CA VAL A 244 -3.46 12.77 25.94
C VAL A 244 -3.27 11.46 26.70
N LYS A 245 -2.87 10.37 26.02
CA LYS A 245 -2.56 9.09 26.68
C LYS A 245 -1.37 9.23 27.63
N LEU A 246 -0.27 9.86 27.20
CA LEU A 246 0.88 10.17 28.05
C LEU A 246 0.45 10.94 29.31
N TYR A 247 -0.31 12.03 29.13
CA TYR A 247 -0.84 12.83 30.24
C TYR A 247 -1.66 12.00 31.23
N ARG A 248 -2.56 11.14 30.75
CA ARG A 248 -3.38 10.25 31.60
C ARG A 248 -2.55 9.21 32.35
N CYS A 249 -1.44 8.78 31.76
CA CYS A 249 -0.48 7.88 32.38
C CYS A 249 0.55 8.62 33.27
N ARG A 250 0.42 9.95 33.44
CA ARG A 250 1.36 10.81 34.17
C ARG A 250 2.79 10.72 33.63
N GLN A 251 2.92 10.53 32.32
CA GLN A 251 4.19 10.51 31.62
C GLN A 251 4.35 11.72 30.70
N THR A 252 5.59 12.06 30.44
CA THR A 252 6.05 13.09 29.51
C THR A 252 6.81 12.45 28.34
N ILE A 253 7.14 13.22 27.31
CA ILE A 253 7.93 12.70 26.19
C ILE A 253 9.37 12.43 26.63
N GLU A 254 9.86 13.25 27.55
CA GLU A 254 11.21 13.24 28.09
C GLU A 254 11.47 12.05 29.03
N GLU A 255 10.42 11.39 29.52
CA GLU A 255 10.51 10.17 30.34
C GLU A 255 10.48 8.88 29.50
N LEU A 256 10.19 8.97 28.20
CA LEU A 256 10.25 7.82 27.30
C LEU A 256 11.73 7.41 27.07
N PRO A 257 12.00 6.13 26.78
CA PRO A 257 13.33 5.67 26.40
C PRO A 257 13.98 6.55 25.31
N ASP A 258 15.24 6.96 25.54
CA ASP A 258 15.99 7.84 24.64
C ASP A 258 16.11 7.26 23.22
N SER A 259 16.17 5.93 23.08
CA SER A 259 16.15 5.26 21.77
C SER A 259 14.90 5.56 20.94
N PHE A 260 13.77 5.92 21.57
CA PHE A 260 12.55 6.29 20.84
C PHE A 260 12.62 7.72 20.29
N LEU A 261 13.44 8.55 20.93
CA LEU A 261 13.75 9.92 20.53
C LEU A 261 14.90 9.92 19.50
N THR A 262 14.80 9.03 18.52
CA THR A 262 15.74 8.91 17.42
C THR A 262 15.00 8.97 16.08
N PHE A 263 15.78 9.17 15.02
CA PHE A 263 15.26 9.26 13.66
C PHE A 263 15.29 7.89 12.97
N PRO A 264 14.53 7.68 11.87
CA PRO A 264 13.62 8.61 11.23
C PRO A 264 12.32 8.80 12.03
N ILE A 265 11.75 10.02 11.94
CA ILE A 265 10.45 10.31 12.57
C ILE A 265 9.35 9.49 11.89
N TYR A 266 9.44 9.27 10.58
CA TYR A 266 8.45 8.54 9.80
C TYR A 266 9.12 7.37 9.09
N THR A 267 8.44 6.24 9.04
CA THR A 267 8.78 5.09 8.20
C THR A 267 7.73 4.95 7.10
N GLU A 268 8.03 4.10 6.13
CA GLU A 268 7.09 3.72 5.09
C GLU A 268 5.85 3.00 5.66
N THR A 269 5.95 2.43 6.86
CA THR A 269 4.92 1.53 7.44
C THR A 269 3.77 2.27 8.14
N PHE A 270 4.03 3.39 8.81
CA PHE A 270 3.05 4.07 9.66
C PHE A 270 2.72 5.49 9.20
N LYS A 271 1.47 5.92 9.41
CA LYS A 271 1.02 7.30 9.14
C LYS A 271 1.33 8.29 10.27
N VAL A 272 1.75 7.76 11.42
CA VAL A 272 2.15 8.54 12.60
C VAL A 272 3.68 8.50 12.76
N PRO A 273 4.27 9.48 13.47
CA PRO A 273 5.66 9.39 13.88
C PRO A 273 5.97 8.11 14.66
N ASN A 274 7.20 7.58 14.54
CA ASN A 274 7.64 6.37 15.23
C ASN A 274 7.47 6.47 16.75
N LEU A 275 7.75 7.65 17.32
CA LEU A 275 7.56 7.95 18.73
C LEU A 275 6.13 7.62 19.24
N VAL A 276 5.11 7.81 18.39
CA VAL A 276 3.71 7.58 18.77
C VAL A 276 3.46 6.10 19.03
N TRP A 277 3.74 5.23 18.05
CA TRP A 277 3.46 3.80 18.20
C TRP A 277 4.42 3.14 19.20
N LYS A 278 5.70 3.56 19.25
CA LYS A 278 6.67 3.10 20.25
C LYS A 278 6.23 3.49 21.66
N GLY A 279 5.77 4.72 21.87
CA GLY A 279 5.28 5.18 23.16
C GLY A 279 4.02 4.42 23.61
N TYR A 280 3.09 4.13 22.70
CA TYR A 280 1.94 3.27 23.03
C TYR A 280 2.37 1.84 23.41
N ALA A 281 3.30 1.24 22.68
CA ALA A 281 3.84 -0.08 22.99
C ALA A 281 4.56 -0.10 24.34
N TRP A 282 5.32 0.94 24.66
CA TRP A 282 5.97 1.13 25.96
C TRP A 282 4.98 1.22 27.12
N ILE A 283 3.98 2.08 27.01
CA ILE A 283 2.93 2.22 28.03
C ILE A 283 2.19 0.89 28.25
N LEU A 284 1.93 0.13 27.18
CA LEU A 284 1.33 -1.20 27.28
C LEU A 284 2.27 -2.17 28.03
N LEU A 285 3.56 -2.15 27.69
CA LEU A 285 4.55 -3.01 28.33
C LEU A 285 4.62 -2.75 29.84
N GLU A 286 4.70 -1.48 30.26
CA GLU A 286 4.69 -1.10 31.67
C GLU A 286 3.42 -1.54 32.39
N GLN A 287 2.26 -1.38 31.76
CA GLN A 287 0.98 -1.81 32.31
C GLN A 287 0.91 -3.33 32.49
N MET A 288 1.41 -4.09 31.52
CA MET A 288 1.48 -5.54 31.62
C MET A 288 2.47 -5.97 32.71
N ALA A 289 3.61 -5.29 32.82
CA ALA A 289 4.66 -5.59 33.78
C ALA A 289 4.26 -5.30 35.23
N PHE A 290 3.28 -4.41 35.47
CA PHE A 290 2.70 -4.20 36.80
C PHE A 290 2.08 -5.49 37.36
N GLY A 291 1.60 -6.39 36.47
CA GLY A 291 1.07 -7.70 36.84
C GLY A 291 2.11 -8.81 37.03
N GLY A 292 3.41 -8.51 36.87
CA GLY A 292 4.51 -9.47 36.90
C GLY A 292 5.18 -9.67 35.55
N ASP A 293 5.77 -10.84 35.31
CA ASP A 293 6.46 -11.12 34.05
C ASP A 293 5.50 -11.01 32.85
N VAL A 294 5.97 -10.39 31.76
CA VAL A 294 5.17 -10.20 30.55
C VAL A 294 5.42 -11.35 29.58
N GLU A 295 4.36 -12.03 29.16
CA GLU A 295 4.44 -13.05 28.11
C GLU A 295 4.65 -12.38 26.75
N MET A 296 5.69 -12.81 26.01
CA MET A 296 6.17 -12.16 24.79
C MET A 296 5.13 -12.11 23.67
N MET A 297 4.46 -13.22 23.37
CA MET A 297 3.48 -13.29 22.28
C MET A 297 2.22 -12.52 22.63
N GLY A 298 1.75 -12.59 23.87
CA GLY A 298 0.66 -11.80 24.39
C GLY A 298 0.95 -10.30 24.32
N PHE A 299 2.21 -9.89 24.53
CA PHE A 299 2.65 -8.52 24.29
C PHE A 299 2.61 -8.17 22.80
N ILE A 300 3.25 -8.97 21.94
CA ILE A 300 3.28 -8.74 20.48
C ILE A 300 1.87 -8.58 19.92
N GLU A 301 0.93 -9.46 20.28
CA GLU A 301 -0.42 -9.43 19.72
C GLU A 301 -1.22 -8.22 20.18
N ARG A 302 -1.10 -7.84 21.46
CA ARG A 302 -1.72 -6.60 21.96
C ARG A 302 -1.10 -5.35 21.32
N VAL A 303 0.21 -5.37 21.06
CA VAL A 303 0.88 -4.27 20.36
C VAL A 303 0.36 -4.18 18.92
N LYS A 304 0.23 -5.28 18.18
CA LYS A 304 -0.36 -5.27 16.83
C LYS A 304 -1.76 -4.63 16.80
N GLU A 305 -2.62 -4.94 17.77
CA GLU A 305 -3.93 -4.28 17.88
C GLU A 305 -3.81 -2.75 17.99
N ILE A 306 -2.84 -2.26 18.76
CA ILE A 306 -2.58 -0.82 18.91
C ILE A 306 -2.01 -0.22 17.62
N LEU A 307 -1.19 -0.97 16.88
CA LEU A 307 -0.52 -0.52 15.67
C LEU A 307 -1.47 -0.45 14.46
N ARG A 308 -2.50 -1.31 14.39
CA ARG A 308 -3.43 -1.39 13.25
C ARG A 308 -4.03 -0.04 12.82
N PRO A 309 -4.55 0.80 13.73
CA PRO A 309 -5.07 2.11 13.35
C PRO A 309 -4.01 3.08 12.84
N PHE A 310 -2.72 2.82 13.06
CA PHE A 310 -1.60 3.67 12.64
C PHE A 310 -0.92 3.19 11.35
N LEU A 311 -1.19 1.97 10.91
CA LEU A 311 -0.63 1.43 9.68
C LEU A 311 -1.07 2.23 8.47
N ARG A 312 -0.14 2.41 7.53
CA ARG A 312 -0.49 2.72 6.15
C ARG A 312 -0.96 1.45 5.46
N PRO A 313 -1.70 1.56 4.35
CA PRO A 313 -1.89 0.42 3.48
C PRO A 313 -0.53 -0.07 2.98
N VAL A 314 -0.21 -1.32 3.27
CA VAL A 314 1.03 -1.99 2.88
C VAL A 314 0.73 -3.42 2.49
N SER A 315 1.55 -3.99 1.62
CA SER A 315 1.52 -5.43 1.33
C SER A 315 2.05 -6.21 2.54
N ASN A 316 1.29 -7.21 2.99
CA ASN A 316 1.57 -8.02 4.18
C ASN A 316 1.76 -7.21 5.49
N PRO A 317 0.70 -6.55 5.99
CA PRO A 317 0.78 -5.66 7.15
C PRO A 317 1.25 -6.35 8.44
N GLU A 318 0.89 -7.63 8.63
CA GLU A 318 1.26 -8.41 9.81
C GLU A 318 2.78 -8.58 9.92
N SER A 319 3.43 -9.00 8.82
CA SER A 319 4.89 -9.14 8.77
C SER A 319 5.62 -7.82 8.99
N GLN A 320 5.08 -6.70 8.47
CA GLN A 320 5.64 -5.36 8.66
C GLN A 320 5.50 -4.88 10.12
N MET A 321 4.35 -5.13 10.77
CA MET A 321 4.18 -4.83 12.19
C MET A 321 5.15 -5.64 13.04
N GLU A 322 5.27 -6.94 12.80
CA GLU A 322 6.20 -7.80 13.55
C GLU A 322 7.64 -7.30 13.45
N ALA A 323 8.10 -6.92 12.25
CA ALA A 323 9.44 -6.36 12.07
C ALA A 323 9.67 -5.10 12.92
N CYS A 324 8.69 -4.18 12.96
CA CYS A 324 8.74 -2.97 13.78
C CYS A 324 8.74 -3.29 15.29
N ILE A 325 7.92 -4.24 15.74
CA ILE A 325 7.85 -4.63 17.15
C ILE A 325 9.16 -5.26 17.59
N TRP A 326 9.74 -6.11 16.74
CA TRP A 326 11.04 -6.72 17.00
C TRP A 326 12.18 -5.70 17.10
N GLU A 327 12.17 -4.67 16.26
CA GLU A 327 13.13 -3.59 16.38
C GLU A 327 12.94 -2.80 17.68
N PHE A 328 11.70 -2.49 18.06
CA PHE A 328 11.39 -1.85 19.33
C PHE A 328 11.93 -2.66 20.53
N ILE A 329 11.78 -3.99 20.51
CA ILE A 329 12.35 -4.87 21.54
C ILE A 329 13.89 -4.80 21.51
N ASP A 330 14.51 -4.84 20.33
CA ASP A 330 15.96 -4.76 20.19
C ASP A 330 16.53 -3.43 20.71
N GLU A 331 15.82 -2.31 20.52
CA GLU A 331 16.16 -0.99 21.09
C GLU A 331 16.09 -0.99 22.62
N LEU A 332 15.01 -1.52 23.20
CA LEU A 332 14.86 -1.60 24.66
C LEU A 332 15.91 -2.51 25.32
N LEU A 333 16.31 -3.59 24.64
CA LEU A 333 17.39 -4.46 25.09
C LEU A 333 18.74 -3.73 25.07
N ALA A 334 19.02 -2.96 24.02
CA ALA A 334 20.24 -2.17 23.90
C ALA A 334 20.34 -1.11 25.01
N ASP A 335 19.23 -0.47 25.35
CA ASP A 335 19.12 0.51 26.44
C ASP A 335 19.03 -0.13 27.84
N LYS A 336 19.07 -1.47 27.92
CA LYS A 336 18.93 -2.25 29.16
C LYS A 336 17.62 -1.99 29.93
N LYS A 337 16.59 -1.45 29.26
CA LYS A 337 15.26 -1.21 29.84
C LYS A 337 14.50 -2.50 30.09
N ILE A 338 14.82 -3.55 29.32
CA ILE A 338 14.22 -4.89 29.48
C ILE A 338 15.29 -5.98 29.44
N LYS A 339 14.90 -7.18 29.88
CA LYS A 339 15.58 -8.46 29.63
C LYS A 339 14.58 -9.45 29.05
N ILE A 340 15.05 -10.41 28.29
CA ILE A 340 14.22 -11.49 27.71
C ILE A 340 14.71 -12.85 28.20
N SER A 341 13.79 -13.78 28.44
CA SER A 341 14.11 -15.11 28.99
C SER A 341 15.02 -15.95 28.07
N TYR A 342 14.93 -15.71 26.75
CA TYR A 342 15.72 -16.41 25.75
C TYR A 342 16.19 -15.44 24.67
N PRO A 343 17.37 -15.66 24.06
CA PRO A 343 17.77 -14.93 22.86
C PRO A 343 16.75 -15.13 21.73
N LYS A 344 16.54 -14.08 20.92
CA LYS A 344 15.63 -14.09 19.75
C LYS A 344 15.86 -15.29 18.82
N SER A 345 17.11 -15.70 18.62
CA SER A 345 17.50 -16.86 17.81
C SER A 345 16.92 -18.20 18.29
N LYS A 346 16.52 -18.30 19.57
CA LYS A 346 15.89 -19.50 20.14
C LYS A 346 14.36 -19.44 20.17
N MET A 347 13.74 -18.27 20.02
CA MET A 347 12.29 -18.10 20.20
C MET A 347 11.47 -18.89 19.16
N ASN A 348 11.88 -18.89 17.89
CA ASN A 348 11.19 -19.65 16.83
C ASN A 348 11.17 -21.17 17.08
N ARG A 349 12.18 -21.69 17.81
CA ARG A 349 12.24 -23.10 18.20
C ARG A 349 11.33 -23.37 19.40
N LEU A 350 11.35 -22.49 20.39
CA LEU A 350 10.59 -22.62 21.64
C LEU A 350 9.08 -22.45 21.46
N GLN A 351 8.64 -21.67 20.46
CA GLN A 351 7.23 -21.56 20.08
C GLN A 351 6.59 -22.92 19.74
N LYS A 352 7.36 -23.86 19.16
CA LYS A 352 6.87 -25.21 18.84
C LYS A 352 6.57 -26.05 20.08
N ASP A 353 7.18 -25.70 21.22
CA ASP A 353 7.04 -26.39 22.50
C ASP A 353 6.04 -25.68 23.44
N GLY A 354 5.28 -24.70 22.92
CA GLY A 354 4.33 -23.90 23.71
C GLY A 354 5.00 -22.91 24.68
N ASN A 355 6.31 -22.69 24.57
CA ASN A 355 7.05 -21.71 25.35
C ASN A 355 7.33 -20.46 24.52
N PHE A 356 6.58 -19.42 24.82
CA PHE A 356 6.60 -18.19 24.06
C PHE A 356 7.64 -17.17 24.54
N GLY A 357 8.32 -17.46 25.66
CA GLY A 357 9.30 -16.56 26.27
C GLY A 357 8.65 -15.42 27.06
N LYS A 358 9.46 -14.79 27.92
CA LYS A 358 9.02 -13.70 28.80
C LYS A 358 9.90 -12.46 28.62
N ILE A 359 9.29 -11.30 28.80
CA ILE A 359 9.94 -9.99 28.93
C ILE A 359 9.92 -9.62 30.41
N PHE A 360 11.08 -9.20 30.91
CA PHE A 360 11.27 -8.69 32.27
C PHE A 360 11.65 -7.22 32.19
N MET A 361 10.89 -6.35 32.84
CA MET A 361 11.26 -4.94 32.99
C MET A 361 12.45 -4.82 33.95
N SER A 362 13.44 -4.01 33.59
CA SER A 362 14.54 -3.68 34.50
C SER A 362 14.04 -2.73 35.58
N VAL A 363 14.36 -3.00 36.85
CA VAL A 363 13.97 -2.16 38.02
C VAL A 363 14.87 -0.93 38.16
N GLU A 364 15.96 -0.84 37.39
CA GLU A 364 16.83 0.33 37.35
C GLU A 364 16.39 1.27 36.22
N GLY A 365 15.54 2.23 36.57
CA GLY A 365 15.05 3.29 35.71
C GLY A 365 14.28 4.32 36.51
#